data_AF-A0A6L6YI57-F1
#
_entry.id   AF-A0A6L6YI57-F1
#
_cell.length_a   1.000
_cell.length_b   1.000
_cell.length_c   1.000
_cell.angle_alpha   90.00
_cell.angle_beta   90.00
_cell.angle_gamma   90.00
#
_symmetry.space_group_name_H-M   'P 1'
#
loop_
_entity.id
_entity.type
_entity.pdbx_description
1 polymer ?
#
loop_
_entity_poly.entity_id
_entity_poly.type
_entity_poly.pdbx_seq_one_letter_code
_entity_poly.pdbx_strand_id
1 'polypeptide(L)'
;MATLKDCINLIQERLADKLDKRGGGKQGDLNVSGWCSVDGKMWMNGDAAVKNEFSVNGTSWLNGDTNLGNLTKYKGNEIGIKAHDFIAISSVNVTTESTDTPDFWRKQPRGCYWYNQLNCLKAQPNQYGYLIHWTGSGSEVFQMFIDAPSGRMYTRGANSNGWNGNGTCIWFKASNE
;
A
#
# COMPACT_ATOMS: atom_id res chain seq x y z
N MET A 1 -16.99 12.50 -74.79
CA MET A 1 -18.23 12.32 -74.00
C MET A 1 -17.86 11.36 -72.88
N ALA A 2 -18.05 11.73 -71.61
CA ALA A 2 -17.77 10.80 -70.52
C ALA A 2 -18.70 9.58 -70.67
N THR A 3 -18.16 8.38 -70.49
CA THR A 3 -18.95 7.15 -70.54
C THR A 3 -19.68 6.95 -69.22
N LEU A 4 -20.74 6.15 -69.21
CA LEU A 4 -21.41 5.74 -67.98
C LEU A 4 -20.44 5.09 -66.98
N LYS A 5 -19.42 4.38 -67.48
CA LYS A 5 -18.37 3.76 -66.67
C LYS A 5 -17.50 4.82 -65.97
N ASP A 6 -17.16 5.90 -66.66
CA ASP A 6 -16.39 7.01 -66.08
C ASP A 6 -17.17 7.68 -64.94
N CYS A 7 -18.49 7.85 -65.12
CA CYS A 7 -19.36 8.38 -64.07
C CYS A 7 -19.46 7.46 -62.85
N ILE A 8 -19.58 6.14 -63.05
CA ILE A 8 -19.65 5.16 -61.95
C ILE A 8 -18.35 5.15 -61.13
N ASN A 9 -17.21 5.12 -61.82
CA ASN A 9 -15.90 5.14 -61.15
C ASN A 9 -15.72 6.40 -60.30
N LEU A 10 -16.09 7.57 -60.85
CA LEU A 10 -16.02 8.84 -60.12
C LEU A 10 -16.92 8.83 -58.86
N ILE A 11 -18.12 8.25 -58.94
CA ILE A 11 -19.02 8.14 -57.79
C ILE A 11 -18.42 7.23 -56.71
N GLN A 12 -17.84 6.08 -57.11
CA GLN A 12 -17.20 5.15 -56.18
C GLN A 12 -16.01 5.79 -55.46
N GLU A 13 -15.14 6.49 -56.19
CA GLU A 13 -14.00 7.23 -55.62
C GLU A 13 -14.48 8.30 -54.64
N ARG A 14 -15.51 9.08 -54.99
CA ARG A 14 -16.06 10.13 -54.11
C ARG A 14 -16.76 9.58 -52.87
N LEU A 15 -17.34 8.37 -52.95
CA LEU A 15 -17.95 7.72 -51.79
C LEU A 15 -16.90 7.15 -50.85
N ALA A 16 -15.85 6.52 -51.37
CA ALA A 16 -14.72 6.04 -50.58
C ALA A 16 -14.03 7.19 -49.83
N ASP A 17 -13.76 8.31 -50.52
CA ASP A 17 -13.15 9.50 -49.94
C ASP A 17 -14.02 10.16 -48.84
N LYS A 18 -15.36 10.07 -48.97
CA LYS A 18 -16.28 10.58 -47.95
C LYS A 18 -16.31 9.72 -46.69
N LEU A 19 -16.12 8.40 -46.82
CA LEU A 19 -16.12 7.47 -45.69
C LEU A 19 -14.87 7.68 -44.81
N ASP A 20 -13.73 7.99 -45.45
CA ASP A 20 -12.45 8.22 -44.78
C ASP A 20 -12.39 9.59 -44.06
N LYS A 21 -13.00 10.63 -44.65
CA LYS A 21 -12.86 12.02 -44.16
C LYS A 21 -13.90 12.48 -43.15
N ARG A 22 -15.01 11.77 -42.97
CA ARG A 22 -16.09 12.14 -42.05
C ARG A 22 -16.42 10.94 -41.18
N GLY A 23 -15.65 10.78 -40.10
CA GLY A 23 -15.77 9.66 -39.16
C GLY A 23 -17.20 9.16 -39.01
N GLY A 24 -17.43 7.91 -39.38
CA GLY A 24 -18.75 7.29 -39.32
C GLY A 24 -19.16 7.09 -37.86
N GLY A 25 -20.28 7.67 -37.45
CA GLY A 25 -20.93 7.34 -36.18
C GLY A 25 -21.77 6.08 -36.35
N LYS A 26 -21.53 5.06 -35.52
CA LYS A 26 -22.45 3.93 -35.39
C LYS A 26 -23.38 4.20 -34.20
N GLN A 27 -24.69 4.20 -34.45
CA GLN A 27 -25.68 4.11 -33.38
C GLN A 27 -25.95 2.63 -33.09
N GLY A 28 -25.82 2.22 -31.83
CA GLY A 28 -25.88 0.83 -31.39
C GLY A 28 -24.49 0.19 -31.22
N ASP A 29 -24.46 -1.14 -31.18
CA ASP A 29 -23.25 -1.88 -30.84
C ASP A 29 -22.20 -1.85 -31.95
N LEU A 30 -20.94 -1.71 -31.54
CA LEU A 30 -19.77 -1.83 -32.40
C LEU A 30 -18.96 -3.07 -32.00
N ASN A 31 -18.98 -4.10 -32.84
CA ASN A 31 -18.11 -5.27 -32.66
C ASN A 31 -16.88 -5.12 -33.56
N VAL A 32 -15.69 -5.11 -32.95
CA VAL A 32 -14.41 -5.06 -33.67
C VAL A 32 -13.65 -6.36 -33.39
N SER A 33 -13.41 -7.16 -34.43
CA SER A 33 -12.70 -8.45 -34.32
C SER A 33 -11.17 -8.31 -34.40
N GLY A 34 -10.67 -7.10 -34.66
CA GLY A 34 -9.25 -6.78 -34.80
C GLY A 34 -8.83 -5.63 -33.89
N TRP A 35 -7.72 -4.97 -34.25
CA TRP A 35 -7.22 -3.83 -33.49
C TRP A 35 -8.12 -2.60 -33.70
N CYS A 36 -8.45 -1.94 -32.60
CA CYS A 36 -9.04 -0.61 -32.59
C CYS A 36 -8.02 0.34 -31.98
N SER A 37 -7.65 1.39 -32.71
CA SER A 37 -6.80 2.47 -32.20
C SER A 37 -7.59 3.76 -32.20
N VAL A 38 -7.46 4.53 -31.13
CA VAL A 38 -8.06 5.86 -31.00
C VAL A 38 -6.92 6.85 -30.83
N ASP A 39 -6.74 7.71 -31.83
CA ASP A 39 -5.84 8.86 -31.70
C ASP A 39 -6.62 10.02 -31.08
N GLY A 40 -6.40 10.26 -29.79
CA GLY A 40 -7.08 11.31 -29.02
C GLY A 40 -7.80 10.79 -27.78
N LYS A 41 -9.00 11.33 -27.51
CA LYS A 41 -9.77 11.04 -26.31
C LYS A 41 -10.83 9.98 -26.58
N MET A 42 -10.94 9.03 -25.66
CA MET A 42 -12.07 8.10 -25.58
C MET A 42 -12.88 8.43 -24.32
N TRP A 43 -14.19 8.56 -24.47
CA TRP A 43 -15.11 8.66 -23.35
C TRP A 43 -15.96 7.40 -23.28
N MET A 44 -16.09 6.82 -22.09
CA MET A 44 -16.96 5.67 -21.83
C MET A 44 -17.90 6.06 -20.70
N ASN A 45 -19.20 5.96 -20.95
CA ASN A 45 -20.24 6.15 -19.95
C ASN A 45 -20.82 4.78 -19.62
N GLY A 46 -20.38 4.18 -18.52
CA GLY A 46 -20.76 2.82 -18.11
C GLY A 46 -19.54 1.96 -17.81
N ASP A 47 -19.77 0.64 -17.71
CA ASP A 47 -18.74 -0.32 -17.34
C ASP A 47 -17.77 -0.57 -18.49
N ALA A 48 -16.48 -0.62 -18.17
CA ALA A 48 -15.42 -1.03 -19.08
C ALA A 48 -14.71 -2.25 -18.50
N ALA A 49 -14.60 -3.32 -19.30
CA ALA A 49 -13.92 -4.53 -18.91
C ALA A 49 -12.74 -4.80 -19.86
N VAL A 50 -11.56 -5.07 -19.29
CA VAL A 50 -10.36 -5.48 -20.02
C VAL A 50 -9.95 -6.85 -19.50
N LYS A 51 -10.00 -7.87 -20.36
CA LYS A 51 -9.79 -9.28 -19.94
C LYS A 51 -8.33 -9.67 -19.73
N ASN A 52 -7.41 -9.02 -20.46
CA ASN A 52 -6.01 -9.43 -20.50
C ASN A 52 -5.10 -8.43 -19.81
N GLU A 53 -4.86 -7.27 -20.43
CA GLU A 53 -3.90 -6.28 -19.95
C GLU A 53 -4.44 -4.87 -20.12
N PHE A 54 -4.42 -4.10 -19.05
CA PHE A 54 -4.66 -2.67 -19.05
C PHE A 54 -3.37 -1.96 -18.63
N SER A 55 -2.78 -1.20 -19.55
CA SER A 55 -1.53 -0.47 -19.32
C SER A 55 -1.74 1.01 -19.55
N VAL A 56 -1.23 1.84 -18.64
CA VAL A 56 -1.33 3.30 -18.69
C VAL A 56 0.07 3.87 -18.52
N ASN A 57 0.59 4.55 -19.54
CA ASN A 57 1.91 5.18 -19.51
C ASN A 57 1.87 6.59 -18.88
N GLY A 58 0.96 6.80 -17.93
CA GLY A 58 0.66 8.10 -17.35
C GLY A 58 -0.09 7.95 -16.03
N THR A 59 -0.77 9.02 -15.62
CA THR A 59 -1.53 9.02 -14.37
C THR A 59 -2.90 8.36 -14.57
N SER A 60 -3.27 7.48 -13.63
CA SER A 60 -4.63 6.99 -13.48
C SER A 60 -5.18 7.46 -12.13
N TRP A 61 -6.43 7.92 -12.13
CA TRP A 61 -7.18 8.20 -10.91
C TRP A 61 -8.32 7.19 -10.81
N LEU A 62 -8.33 6.43 -9.73
CA LEU A 62 -9.40 5.49 -9.39
C LEU A 62 -10.11 6.03 -8.16
N ASN A 63 -11.43 6.15 -8.23
CA ASN A 63 -12.26 6.56 -7.10
C ASN A 63 -13.16 5.39 -6.69
N GLY A 64 -13.19 5.09 -5.39
CA GLY A 64 -13.88 3.92 -4.84
C GLY A 64 -12.96 2.71 -4.63
N ASP A 65 -13.57 1.53 -4.51
CA ASP A 65 -12.85 0.31 -4.16
C ASP A 65 -12.07 -0.24 -5.36
N THR A 66 -10.78 -0.50 -5.15
CA THR A 66 -9.91 -1.13 -6.13
C THR A 66 -9.39 -2.46 -5.58
N ASN A 67 -9.78 -3.56 -6.19
CA ASN A 67 -9.24 -4.88 -5.85
C ASN A 67 -8.02 -5.17 -6.75
N LEU A 68 -6.84 -5.03 -6.16
CA LEU A 68 -5.59 -5.49 -6.75
C LEU A 68 -5.35 -6.89 -6.20
N GLY A 69 -5.42 -7.93 -7.04
CA GLY A 69 -5.36 -9.33 -6.61
C GLY A 69 -4.02 -9.76 -6.00
N ASN A 70 -3.42 -10.84 -6.50
CA ASN A 70 -2.29 -11.49 -5.79
C ASN A 70 -0.97 -10.70 -5.76
N LEU A 71 -0.74 -9.76 -6.69
CA LEU A 71 0.55 -9.08 -6.80
C LEU A 71 0.40 -7.60 -7.15
N THR A 72 0.68 -6.74 -6.17
CA THR A 72 0.86 -5.30 -6.39
C THR A 72 2.35 -4.96 -6.21
N LYS A 73 3.02 -4.58 -7.29
CA LYS A 73 4.41 -4.08 -7.25
C LYS A 73 4.39 -2.58 -7.47
N TYR A 74 4.80 -1.83 -6.45
CA TYR A 74 5.00 -0.40 -6.52
C TYR A 74 6.49 -0.07 -6.59
N LYS A 75 6.88 0.79 -7.52
CA LYS A 75 8.28 1.24 -7.71
C LYS A 75 8.34 2.78 -7.67
N GLY A 76 7.98 3.36 -6.54
CA GLY A 76 8.08 4.81 -6.33
C GLY A 76 8.50 5.14 -4.89
N ASN A 77 8.47 6.42 -4.55
CA ASN A 77 8.97 6.92 -3.27
C ASN A 77 7.95 6.78 -2.13
N GLU A 78 6.65 6.68 -2.43
CA GLU A 78 5.59 6.72 -1.42
C GLU A 78 4.32 5.97 -1.85
N ILE A 79 3.88 5.00 -1.03
CA ILE A 79 2.52 4.46 -1.11
C ILE A 79 1.74 5.03 0.07
N GLY A 80 0.77 5.89 -0.20
CA GLY A 80 -0.15 6.40 0.81
C GLY A 80 -1.21 5.36 1.19
N ILE A 81 -0.84 4.32 1.93
CA ILE A 81 -1.80 3.35 2.46
C ILE A 81 -2.26 3.84 3.84
N LYS A 82 -3.53 4.24 3.97
CA LYS A 82 -4.18 4.34 5.29
C LYS A 82 -4.60 2.95 5.74
N ALA A 83 -3.63 2.04 5.88
CA ALA A 83 -3.92 0.70 6.36
C ALA A 83 -4.36 0.81 7.82
N HIS A 84 -5.58 0.38 8.11
CA HIS A 84 -5.96 0.05 9.47
C HIS A 84 -5.14 -1.19 9.88
N ASP A 85 -4.26 -0.99 10.87
CA ASP A 85 -3.89 -2.00 11.86
C ASP A 85 -3.15 -3.26 11.40
N PHE A 86 -2.07 -3.13 10.61
CA PHE A 86 -1.04 -4.17 10.58
C PHE A 86 0.03 -3.89 11.65
N ILE A 87 0.31 -4.85 12.53
CA ILE A 87 1.50 -4.78 13.41
C ILE A 87 2.71 -5.09 12.53
N ALA A 88 3.31 -4.04 11.96
CA ALA A 88 4.51 -4.17 11.16
C ALA A 88 5.68 -4.70 12.00
N ILE A 89 6.43 -5.66 11.46
CA ILE A 89 7.73 -6.04 12.00
C ILE A 89 8.73 -4.99 11.52
N SER A 90 9.21 -4.16 12.44
CA SER A 90 9.86 -2.90 12.10
C SER A 90 11.38 -3.01 11.99
N SER A 91 12.08 -3.66 12.94
CA SER A 91 13.55 -3.79 12.94
C SER A 91 14.08 -4.69 14.07
N VAL A 92 15.38 -5.04 13.99
CA VAL A 92 16.10 -5.86 14.99
C VAL A 92 16.99 -4.99 15.88
N ASN A 93 16.98 -5.20 17.21
CA ASN A 93 17.84 -4.51 18.19
C ASN A 93 17.90 -2.98 18.02
N VAL A 94 16.75 -2.31 17.93
CA VAL A 94 16.68 -0.86 17.61
C VAL A 94 17.24 0.07 18.69
N THR A 95 17.57 -0.47 19.84
CA THR A 95 18.07 0.26 21.02
C THR A 95 19.29 -0.45 21.60
N THR A 96 20.04 0.32 22.38
CA THR A 96 20.96 -0.19 23.41
C THR A 96 20.36 0.12 24.77
N GLU A 97 20.89 -0.49 25.83
CA GLU A 97 20.43 -0.21 27.20
C GLU A 97 20.53 1.29 27.56
N SER A 98 21.49 2.03 27.01
CA SER A 98 21.60 3.47 27.25
C SER A 98 20.56 4.29 26.51
N THR A 99 20.13 3.84 25.31
CA THR A 99 19.17 4.57 24.47
C THR A 99 17.72 4.12 24.67
N ASP A 100 17.49 3.00 25.36
CA ASP A 100 16.18 2.50 25.75
C ASP A 100 15.47 3.43 26.76
N THR A 101 14.85 4.47 26.23
CA THR A 101 14.21 5.57 26.95
C THR A 101 12.80 5.79 26.41
N PRO A 102 11.85 6.26 27.24
CA PRO A 102 10.49 6.55 26.76
C PRO A 102 10.49 7.57 25.62
N ASP A 103 11.38 8.57 25.68
CA ASP A 103 11.57 9.59 24.65
C ASP A 103 11.98 9.02 23.29
N PHE A 104 12.85 8.00 23.29
CA PHE A 104 13.20 7.26 22.08
C PHE A 104 11.96 6.55 21.53
N TRP A 105 11.25 5.80 22.38
CA TRP A 105 10.11 4.98 21.98
C TRP A 105 8.90 5.77 21.52
N ARG A 106 8.64 6.95 22.07
CA ARG A 106 7.56 7.84 21.58
C ARG A 106 7.72 8.25 20.12
N LYS A 107 8.95 8.22 19.60
CA LYS A 107 9.27 8.57 18.21
C LYS A 107 9.28 7.33 17.29
N GLN A 108 9.17 6.13 17.86
CA GLN A 108 9.17 4.90 17.07
C GLN A 108 7.76 4.59 16.55
N PRO A 109 7.64 3.97 15.37
CA PRO A 109 6.38 3.43 14.89
C PRO A 109 5.80 2.40 15.86
N ARG A 110 4.47 2.38 16.03
CA ARG A 110 3.80 1.28 16.72
C ARG A 110 4.03 -0.01 15.92
N GLY A 111 4.38 -1.11 16.58
CA GLY A 111 4.75 -2.32 15.86
C GLY A 111 5.41 -3.40 16.72
N CYS A 112 6.00 -4.38 16.04
CA CYS A 112 6.71 -5.50 16.63
C CYS A 112 8.20 -5.44 16.27
N TYR A 113 9.07 -5.59 17.26
CA TYR A 113 10.52 -5.55 17.13
C TYR A 113 11.13 -6.87 17.57
N TRP A 114 12.09 -7.39 16.83
CA TRP A 114 12.81 -8.60 17.21
C TRP A 114 14.10 -8.24 17.96
N TYR A 115 14.35 -8.93 19.06
CA TYR A 115 15.58 -8.81 19.80
C TYR A 115 16.32 -10.14 19.78
N ASN A 116 17.62 -10.10 19.48
CA ASN A 116 18.49 -11.29 19.43
C ASN A 116 19.83 -11.13 20.19
N GLN A 117 19.96 -10.04 20.95
CA GLN A 117 21.10 -9.70 21.77
C GLN A 117 20.63 -9.19 23.13
N LEU A 118 21.48 -9.35 24.16
CA LEU A 118 21.26 -8.77 25.47
C LEU A 118 21.64 -7.28 25.47
N ASN A 119 21.19 -6.56 26.49
CA ASN A 119 21.52 -5.14 26.73
C ASN A 119 21.07 -4.22 25.60
N CYS A 120 20.04 -4.62 24.86
CA CYS A 120 19.37 -3.76 23.91
C CYS A 120 18.22 -2.99 24.58
N LEU A 121 17.62 -3.55 25.62
CA LEU A 121 16.62 -2.91 26.47
C LEU A 121 17.12 -2.82 27.92
N LYS A 122 16.74 -1.77 28.63
CA LYS A 122 16.91 -1.65 30.09
C LYS A 122 16.16 -2.78 30.78
N ALA A 123 16.88 -3.46 31.68
CA ALA A 123 16.38 -4.62 32.41
C ALA A 123 15.76 -5.70 31.50
N GLN A 124 16.30 -5.90 30.30
CA GLN A 124 15.75 -6.80 29.28
C GLN A 124 15.42 -8.20 29.83
N PRO A 125 14.19 -8.72 29.64
CA PRO A 125 13.79 -10.00 30.23
C PRO A 125 14.60 -11.21 29.72
N ASN A 126 14.94 -11.23 28.43
CA ASN A 126 15.76 -12.28 27.81
C ASN A 126 16.43 -11.78 26.53
N GLN A 127 17.50 -12.44 26.09
CA GLN A 127 18.24 -12.15 24.86
C GLN A 127 17.36 -12.22 23.60
N TYR A 128 16.48 -13.22 23.53
CA TYR A 128 15.69 -13.53 22.34
C TYR A 128 14.21 -13.30 22.62
N GLY A 129 13.58 -12.42 21.84
CA GLY A 129 12.14 -12.18 22.00
C GLY A 129 11.58 -11.09 21.12
N TYR A 130 10.26 -11.02 21.10
CA TYR A 130 9.52 -10.00 20.38
C TYR A 130 9.05 -8.91 21.33
N LEU A 131 9.35 -7.66 21.00
CA LEU A 131 8.82 -6.50 21.69
C LEU A 131 7.67 -5.92 20.87
N ILE A 132 6.46 -5.99 21.40
CA ILE A 132 5.32 -5.26 20.86
C ILE A 132 5.27 -3.90 21.54
N HIS A 133 5.18 -2.84 20.74
CA HIS A 133 5.27 -1.46 21.20
C HIS A 133 4.08 -0.64 20.71
N TRP A 134 3.48 0.08 21.65
CA TRP A 134 2.42 1.05 21.40
C TRP A 134 2.69 2.38 22.10
N THR A 135 2.14 3.45 21.54
CA THR A 135 2.18 4.81 22.07
C THR A 135 0.77 5.33 22.30
N GLY A 136 0.52 5.97 23.44
CA GLY A 136 -0.75 6.62 23.75
C GLY A 136 -0.92 7.97 23.03
N SER A 137 -1.98 8.71 23.38
CA SER A 137 -2.25 10.05 22.81
C SER A 137 -1.36 11.16 23.38
N GLY A 138 -0.59 10.87 24.45
CA GLY A 138 0.32 11.83 25.08
C GLY A 138 1.73 11.27 25.24
N SER A 139 2.18 11.20 26.48
CA SER A 139 3.56 10.81 26.81
C SER A 139 3.73 9.30 27.00
N GLU A 140 2.64 8.55 26.82
CA GLU A 140 2.50 7.17 27.26
C GLU A 140 3.14 6.21 26.25
N VAL A 141 3.95 5.30 26.77
CA VAL A 141 4.49 4.15 26.03
C VAL A 141 4.03 2.89 26.74
N PHE A 142 3.52 1.93 25.98
CA PHE A 142 3.26 0.60 26.48
C PHE A 142 4.07 -0.42 25.66
N GLN A 143 4.64 -1.39 26.36
CA GLN A 143 5.44 -2.43 25.76
C GLN A 143 5.14 -3.79 26.36
N MET A 144 5.11 -4.80 25.49
CA MET A 144 5.04 -6.21 25.84
C MET A 144 6.23 -6.93 25.21
N PHE A 145 7.05 -7.60 26.02
CA PHE A 145 8.11 -8.48 25.55
C PHE A 145 7.66 -9.94 25.69
N ILE A 146 7.68 -10.67 24.57
CA ILE A 146 7.41 -12.10 24.51
C ILE A 146 8.74 -12.81 24.41
N ASP A 147 9.10 -13.51 25.47
CA ASP A 147 10.32 -14.31 25.54
C ASP A 147 10.25 -15.49 24.55
N ALA A 148 11.12 -15.51 23.54
CA ALA A 148 10.99 -16.48 22.46
C ALA A 148 11.18 -17.94 22.92
N PRO A 149 12.16 -18.27 23.78
CA PRO A 149 12.32 -19.63 24.31
C PRO A 149 11.16 -20.13 25.18
N SER A 150 10.54 -19.27 26.01
CA SER A 150 9.56 -19.73 27.02
C SER A 150 8.12 -19.32 26.75
N GLY A 151 7.89 -18.40 25.80
CA GLY A 151 6.57 -17.79 25.57
C GLY A 151 6.10 -16.90 26.72
N ARG A 152 6.91 -16.67 27.75
CA ARG A 152 6.53 -15.80 28.88
C ARG A 152 6.40 -14.36 28.40
N MET A 153 5.35 -13.71 28.87
CA MET A 153 5.07 -12.32 28.55
C MET A 153 5.49 -11.42 29.71
N TYR A 154 6.13 -10.31 29.36
CA TYR A 154 6.56 -9.28 30.26
C TYR A 154 6.02 -7.96 29.76
N THR A 155 5.55 -7.09 30.66
CA THR A 155 5.03 -5.78 30.28
C THR A 155 5.74 -4.69 31.03
N ARG A 156 5.84 -3.53 30.40
CA ARG A 156 6.21 -2.28 31.05
C ARG A 156 5.48 -1.11 30.41
N GLY A 157 5.30 -0.06 31.19
CA GLY A 157 4.76 1.21 30.71
C GLY A 157 5.74 2.34 30.97
N ALA A 158 5.55 3.47 30.32
CA ALA A 158 6.23 4.71 30.64
C ALA A 158 5.33 5.92 30.35
N ASN A 159 5.69 7.05 30.92
CA ASN A 159 5.12 8.36 30.62
C ASN A 159 6.23 9.42 30.61
N SER A 160 5.88 10.71 30.73
CA SER A 160 6.86 11.81 30.83
C SER A 160 7.84 11.69 32.00
N ASN A 161 7.51 10.93 33.03
CA ASN A 161 8.33 10.76 34.23
C ASN A 161 9.31 9.58 34.12
N GLY A 162 9.36 8.90 32.97
CA GLY A 162 10.25 7.77 32.73
C GLY A 162 9.54 6.41 32.69
N TRP A 163 10.33 5.34 32.70
CA TRP A 163 9.81 3.98 32.81
C TRP A 163 9.04 3.80 34.13
N ASN A 164 7.94 3.06 34.05
CA ASN A 164 7.03 2.73 35.14
C ASN A 164 6.51 3.96 35.92
N GLY A 165 6.55 5.16 35.31
CA GLY A 165 6.04 6.41 35.88
C GLY A 165 6.94 7.11 36.90
N ASN A 166 8.14 6.57 37.17
CA ASN A 166 9.05 7.09 38.19
C ASN A 166 10.55 6.98 37.81
N GLY A 167 10.86 6.74 36.54
CA GLY A 167 12.23 6.56 36.04
C GLY A 167 12.82 5.16 36.26
N THR A 168 12.16 4.31 37.04
CA THR A 168 12.63 2.94 37.29
C THR A 168 12.15 2.04 36.16
N CYS A 169 13.06 1.30 35.51
CA CYS A 169 12.70 0.37 34.45
C CYS A 169 12.52 -1.04 34.99
N ILE A 170 11.27 -1.47 35.17
CA ILE A 170 10.92 -2.81 35.66
C ILE A 170 9.97 -3.48 34.66
N TRP A 171 10.24 -4.75 34.39
CA TRP A 171 9.35 -5.62 33.62
C TRP A 171 8.46 -6.43 34.55
N PHE A 172 7.15 -6.28 34.40
CA PHE A 172 6.16 -7.09 35.11
C PHE A 172 5.86 -8.33 34.29
N LYS A 173 6.28 -9.49 34.81
CA LYS A 173 5.95 -10.78 34.21
C LYS A 173 4.46 -11.05 34.39
N ALA A 174 3.76 -11.43 33.32
CA ALA A 174 2.41 -11.95 33.42
C ALA A 174 2.44 -13.29 34.18
N SER A 175 1.73 -13.37 35.29
CA SER A 175 1.53 -14.58 36.08
C SER A 175 0.10 -15.08 35.94
N ASN A 176 -0.08 -16.38 36.19
CA ASN A 176 -1.40 -17.01 36.36
C ASN A 176 -1.82 -17.06 37.84
N GLU A 177 -1.11 -16.32 38.69
CA GLU A 177 -1.37 -16.22 40.13
C GLU A 177 -2.48 -15.21 40.41
#